data_AF-A0A662FF66-F1
#
_entry.id   AF-A0A662FF66-F1
#
_cell.length_a   1.000
_cell.length_b   1.000
_cell.length_c   1.000
_cell.angle_alpha   90.00
_cell.angle_beta   90.00
_cell.angle_gamma   90.00
#
_symmetry.space_group_name_H-M   'P 1'
#
loop_
_entity.id
_entity.type
_entity.pdbx_description
1 polymer ?
#
loop_
_entity_poly.entity_id
_entity_poly.type
_entity_poly.pdbx_seq_one_letter_code
_entity_poly.pdbx_strand_id
1 'polypeptide(L)' 'IKGATTDFEQTVESMEINRQKIEIAKPGDEIGIKVIDRVREGDKVYKIE' A
#
# COMPACT_ATOMS: atom_id res chain seq x y z
N ILE A 1 -7.20 -0.64 3.11
CA ILE A 1 -7.26 0.24 1.91
C ILE A 1 -8.71 0.66 1.76
N LYS A 2 -8.96 1.97 1.66
CA LYS A 2 -10.32 2.51 1.67
C LYS A 2 -10.48 3.60 0.62
N GLY A 3 -11.51 3.46 -0.19
CA GLY A 3 -11.88 4.34 -1.30
C GLY A 3 -13.40 4.43 -1.43
N ALA A 4 -13.88 4.94 -2.57
CA ALA A 4 -15.33 5.12 -2.80
C ALA A 4 -16.09 3.79 -2.98
N THR A 5 -15.43 2.78 -3.53
CA THR A 5 -16.01 1.44 -3.79
C THR A 5 -15.07 0.31 -3.38
N THR A 6 -13.98 0.64 -2.70
CA THR A 6 -12.95 -0.28 -2.23
C THR A 6 -12.88 -0.15 -0.72
N ASP A 7 -13.12 -1.21 0.03
CA ASP A 7 -12.91 -1.22 1.48
C ASP A 7 -12.49 -2.63 1.90
N PHE A 8 -11.20 -2.81 2.13
CA PHE A 8 -10.65 -4.08 2.59
C PHE A 8 -9.34 -3.90 3.35
N GLU A 9 -9.03 -4.86 4.19
CA GLU A 9 -7.80 -4.90 4.97
C GLU A 9 -6.86 -5.95 4.38
N GLN A 10 -5.56 -5.67 4.41
CA GLN A 10 -4.54 -6.63 3.98
C GLN A 10 -3.27 -6.47 4.79
N THR A 11 -2.58 -7.58 4.99
CA THR A 11 -1.22 -7.59 5.52
C THR A 11 -0.25 -7.16 4.42
N VAL A 12 0.71 -6.29 4.74
CA VAL A 12 1.75 -5.87 3.78
C VAL A 12 2.83 -6.94 3.73
N GLU A 13 2.77 -7.81 2.71
CA GLU A 13 3.77 -8.86 2.51
C GLU A 13 5.01 -8.38 1.76
N SER A 14 4.86 -7.38 0.88
CA SER A 14 5.93 -6.89 0.01
C SER A 14 5.80 -5.40 -0.25
N MET A 15 6.90 -4.69 -0.04
CA MET A 15 7.06 -3.27 -0.31
C MET A 15 8.35 -3.03 -1.10
N GLU A 16 8.30 -2.13 -2.07
CA GLU A 16 9.43 -1.84 -2.96
C GLU A 16 9.57 -0.34 -3.21
N ILE A 17 10.80 0.13 -3.36
CA ILE A 17 11.15 1.50 -3.79
C ILE A 17 12.12 1.40 -4.96
N ASN A 18 11.84 2.07 -6.09
CA ASN A 18 12.71 2.03 -7.28
C ASN A 18 13.14 0.60 -7.71
N ARG A 19 12.22 -0.38 -7.65
CA ARG A 19 12.46 -1.83 -7.93
C ARG A 19 13.38 -2.54 -6.93
N GLN A 20 13.60 -1.97 -5.76
CA GLN A 20 14.33 -2.59 -4.66
C GLN A 20 13.36 -2.92 -3.52
N LYS A 21 13.42 -4.15 -3.02
CA LYS A 21 12.63 -4.57 -1.87
C LYS A 21 13.11 -3.88 -0.60
N ILE A 22 12.17 -3.37 0.18
CA ILE A 22 12.43 -2.69 1.45
C ILE A 22 11.51 -3.24 2.53
N GLU A 23 12.00 -3.23 3.77
CA GLU A 23 11.20 -3.59 4.94
C GLU A 23 10.56 -2.36 5.58
N ILE A 24 11.19 -1.19 5.44
CA ILE A 24 10.78 0.06 6.07
C ILE A 24 10.85 1.19 5.05
N ALA A 25 9.79 1.98 4.97
CA ALA A 25 9.71 3.22 4.18
C ALA A 25 9.68 4.43 5.10
N LYS A 26 10.21 5.56 4.64
CA LYS A 26 10.17 6.85 5.37
C LYS A 26 9.09 7.77 4.80
N PRO A 27 8.61 8.75 5.59
CA PRO A 27 7.70 9.77 5.07
C PRO A 27 8.34 10.50 3.88
N GLY A 28 7.63 10.55 2.76
CA GLY A 28 8.10 11.16 1.51
C GLY A 28 8.65 10.18 0.49
N ASP A 29 8.86 8.92 0.85
CA ASP A 29 9.29 7.88 -0.09
C ASP A 29 8.13 7.44 -0.99
N GLU A 30 8.39 7.33 -2.29
CA GLU A 30 7.45 6.79 -3.26
C GLU A 30 7.59 5.27 -3.32
N ILE A 31 6.69 4.56 -2.62
CA ILE A 31 6.74 3.11 -2.46
C ILE A 31 5.64 2.41 -3.25
N GLY A 32 5.98 1.25 -3.81
CA GLY A 32 5.05 0.27 -4.32
C GLY A 32 4.72 -0.76 -3.25
N ILE A 33 3.43 -1.07 -3.08
CA ILE A 33 2.95 -2.14 -2.20
C ILE A 33 2.20 -3.16 -3.06
N LYS A 34 2.47 -4.45 -2.82
CA LYS A 34 1.69 -5.51 -3.45
C LYS A 34 0.30 -5.56 -2.85
N VAL A 35 -0.73 -5.37 -3.68
CA VAL A 35 -2.14 -5.46 -3.27
C VAL A 35 -2.75 -6.79 -3.67
N ILE A 36 -3.65 -7.32 -2.83
CA ILE A 36 -4.34 -8.59 -3.07
C ILE A 36 -5.54 -8.47 -4.00
N ASP A 37 -6.12 -7.27 -4.07
CA ASP A 37 -7.31 -6.97 -4.86
C ASP A 37 -7.14 -5.65 -5.62
N ARG A 38 -8.03 -5.40 -6.57
CA ARG A 38 -8.04 -4.22 -7.43
C ARG A 38 -8.24 -2.95 -6.62
N VAL A 39 -7.31 -2.02 -6.77
CA VAL A 39 -7.38 -0.66 -6.22
C VAL A 39 -7.52 0.37 -7.35
N ARG A 40 -7.93 1.59 -6.99
CA ARG A 40 -8.04 2.72 -7.93
C ARG A 40 -7.20 3.90 -7.45
N GLU A 41 -6.85 4.78 -8.39
CA GLU A 41 -6.19 6.04 -8.05
C GLU A 41 -7.05 6.83 -7.06
N GLY A 42 -6.40 7.36 -6.01
CA GLY A 42 -7.05 8.09 -4.93
C GLY A 42 -7.52 7.24 -3.74
N ASP A 43 -7.42 5.91 -3.82
CA ASP A 43 -7.65 5.05 -2.66
C ASP A 43 -6.62 5.37 -1.56
N LYS A 44 -7.08 5.46 -0.31
CA LYS A 44 -6.23 5.80 0.84
C LYS A 44 -5.87 4.55 1.62
N VAL A 45 -4.61 4.50 2.06
CA VAL A 45 -4.09 3.42 2.91
C VAL A 45 -3.98 3.94 4.33
N TYR A 46 -4.44 3.15 5.30
CA TYR A 46 -4.39 3.46 6.71
C TYR A 46 -3.71 2.32 7.44
N LYS A 47 -2.90 2.65 8.44
CA LYS A 47 -2.41 1.66 9.40
C LYS A 47 -3.54 1.33 10.35
N ILE A 48 -3.88 0.06 10.41
CA ILE A 48 -4.77 -0.56 11.39
C ILE A 48 -3.88 -1.25 12.43
N GLU A 49 -4.32 -1.23 13.68
CA GLU A 49 -3.56 -1.71 14.86
C GLU A 49 -3.99 -3.12 15.25
#